data_AF-A0A942NDC9-F1
#
_entry.id   AF-A0A942NDC9-F1
#
_cell.length_a   1.000
_cell.length_b   1.000
_cell.length_c   1.000
_cell.angle_alpha   90.00
_cell.angle_beta   90.00
_cell.angle_gamma   90.00
#
_symmetry.space_group_name_H-M   'P 1'
#
loop_
_entity.id
_entity.type
_entity.pdbx_description
1 polymer ?
#
loop_
_entity_poly.entity_id
_entity_poly.type
_entity_poly.pdbx_seq_one_letter_code
_entity_poly.pdbx_strand_id
1 'polypeptide(L)'
;MKKKRLQNAPLVYVQAQFSFTDLPSAKLGSEQELENLHAAMMEVGLADRIDSKVVEMGFHLNQDASKDGYFEVKQEKNDMVRLIFRGFGNRRSVELIRNRLIIKVTDYTCYEEFKEFAAQILQIAESSLLTLGKVLTKQISIRYVDVILPSQTHNLSDYIKPALLPFHPNFANQTVGMSQSVSVTGENQVMVLVMEEAQPTQSGFPGRWLPADLMEPDTRASLILMPAIDSYCQGKNYGILSIDHQIDVPNTTQKWNRDLMLQQLDSLYDLSSSTFWQAITEKAEIEWGVIDE
;
A
#
# COMPACT_ATOMS: atom_id res chain seq x y z
N MET A 1 10.59 9.16 -21.17
CA MET A 1 11.64 8.24 -20.65
C MET A 1 11.39 6.87 -21.25
N LYS A 2 12.43 6.10 -21.60
CA LYS A 2 12.25 4.68 -21.89
C LYS A 2 11.77 3.97 -20.63
N LYS A 3 10.86 3.02 -20.74
CA LYS A 3 10.38 2.27 -19.58
C LYS A 3 11.49 1.30 -19.16
N LYS A 4 11.67 1.16 -17.86
CA LYS A 4 12.65 0.24 -17.28
C LYS A 4 11.93 -0.72 -16.38
N ARG A 5 12.36 -1.97 -16.39
CA ARG A 5 11.94 -2.98 -15.41
C ARG A 5 13.14 -3.76 -14.89
N LEU A 6 12.95 -4.43 -13.76
CA LEU A 6 13.93 -5.34 -13.18
C LEU A 6 13.50 -6.78 -13.43
N GLN A 7 14.43 -7.63 -13.85
CA GLN A 7 14.17 -9.07 -14.01
C GLN A 7 13.87 -9.74 -12.66
N ASN A 8 14.63 -9.37 -11.63
CA ASN A 8 14.48 -9.88 -10.26
C ASN A 8 14.09 -8.71 -9.34
N ALA A 9 12.94 -8.08 -9.62
CA ALA A 9 12.48 -6.94 -8.86
C ALA A 9 12.31 -7.27 -7.36
N PRO A 10 12.71 -6.37 -6.44
CA PRO A 10 12.47 -6.55 -5.00
C PRO A 10 11.01 -6.29 -4.63
N LEU A 11 10.17 -5.83 -5.56
CA LEU A 11 8.77 -5.48 -5.34
C LEU A 11 7.94 -6.70 -4.91
N VAL A 12 7.32 -6.63 -3.75
CA VAL A 12 6.49 -7.72 -3.21
C VAL A 12 5.02 -7.36 -3.10
N TYR A 13 4.68 -6.07 -3.10
CA TYR A 13 3.32 -5.61 -2.84
C TYR A 13 3.06 -4.23 -3.45
N VAL A 14 1.90 -4.10 -4.10
CA VAL A 14 1.36 -2.84 -4.62
C VAL A 14 -0.06 -2.67 -4.11
N GLN A 15 -0.36 -1.46 -3.66
CA GLN A 15 -1.70 -1.08 -3.22
C GLN A 15 -2.15 0.21 -3.90
N ALA A 16 -3.38 0.25 -4.37
CA ALA A 16 -4.09 1.49 -4.66
C ALA A 16 -5.23 1.67 -3.66
N GLN A 17 -5.44 2.89 -3.19
CA GLN A 17 -6.58 3.22 -2.32
C GLN A 17 -7.33 4.42 -2.88
N PHE A 18 -8.65 4.30 -2.92
CA PHE A 18 -9.57 5.36 -3.31
C PHE A 18 -10.47 5.67 -2.13
N SER A 19 -10.20 6.79 -1.46
CA SER A 19 -11.00 7.26 -0.33
C SER A 19 -12.12 8.17 -0.82
N PHE A 20 -13.27 8.08 -0.20
CA PHE A 20 -14.47 8.84 -0.52
C PHE A 20 -15.25 9.21 0.74
N THR A 21 -16.24 10.12 0.61
CA THR A 21 -17.12 10.46 1.73
C THR A 21 -17.83 9.23 2.28
N ASP A 22 -17.91 9.14 3.61
CA ASP A 22 -18.66 8.10 4.30
C ASP A 22 -20.01 7.79 3.65
N LEU A 23 -20.25 6.50 3.42
CA LEU A 23 -21.57 6.03 3.05
C LEU A 23 -22.56 6.30 4.21
N PRO A 24 -23.79 6.76 3.93
CA PRO A 24 -24.73 7.23 4.95
C PRO A 24 -25.27 6.10 5.86
N SER A 25 -25.14 4.84 5.47
CA SER A 25 -25.53 3.68 6.27
C SER A 25 -24.33 3.04 6.97
N ALA A 26 -24.56 2.40 8.13
CA ALA A 26 -23.60 1.51 8.78
C ALA A 26 -23.27 0.26 7.92
N LYS A 27 -24.07 -0.01 6.89
CA LYS A 27 -23.85 -1.06 5.88
C LYS A 27 -23.19 -0.48 4.63
N LEU A 28 -22.39 -1.30 3.95
CA LEU A 28 -21.69 -0.94 2.71
C LEU A 28 -22.63 -0.81 1.49
N GLY A 29 -23.82 -1.40 1.56
CA GLY A 29 -24.85 -1.41 0.52
C GLY A 29 -26.04 -2.26 0.95
N SER A 30 -27.04 -2.37 0.09
CA SER A 30 -28.09 -3.39 0.22
C SER A 30 -27.54 -4.79 -0.05
N GLU A 31 -28.22 -5.82 0.44
CA GLU A 31 -27.81 -7.22 0.23
C GLU A 31 -27.71 -7.57 -1.26
N GLN A 32 -28.69 -7.14 -2.06
CA GLN A 32 -28.68 -7.32 -3.51
C GLN A 32 -27.49 -6.63 -4.20
N GLU A 33 -27.15 -5.40 -3.78
CA GLU A 33 -25.97 -4.70 -4.32
C GLU A 33 -24.67 -5.45 -4.01
N LEU A 34 -24.55 -6.01 -2.81
CA LEU A 34 -23.38 -6.79 -2.40
C LEU A 34 -23.30 -8.16 -3.10
N GLU A 35 -24.43 -8.80 -3.37
CA GLU A 35 -24.49 -10.02 -4.20
C GLU A 35 -24.09 -9.73 -5.65
N ASN A 36 -24.63 -8.65 -6.23
CA ASN A 36 -24.26 -8.22 -7.58
C ASN A 36 -22.77 -7.86 -7.67
N LEU A 37 -22.24 -7.20 -6.64
CA LEU A 37 -20.82 -6.90 -6.52
C LEU A 37 -19.99 -8.19 -6.48
N HIS A 38 -20.38 -9.16 -5.65
CA HIS A 38 -19.66 -10.44 -5.56
C HIS A 38 -19.69 -11.20 -6.89
N ALA A 39 -20.85 -11.30 -7.54
CA ALA A 39 -20.96 -11.93 -8.84
C ALA A 39 -20.05 -11.26 -9.88
N ALA A 40 -20.01 -9.92 -9.94
CA ALA A 40 -19.12 -9.20 -10.85
C ALA A 40 -17.63 -9.37 -10.51
N MET A 41 -17.28 -9.46 -9.21
CA MET A 41 -15.91 -9.74 -8.76
C MET A 41 -15.44 -11.15 -9.18
N MET A 42 -16.35 -12.13 -9.20
CA MET A 42 -16.03 -13.49 -9.68
C MET A 42 -15.59 -13.49 -11.16
N GLU A 43 -16.23 -12.67 -12.00
CA GLU A 43 -15.90 -12.57 -13.43
C GLU A 43 -14.48 -12.02 -13.69
N VAL A 44 -13.93 -11.25 -12.75
CA VAL A 44 -12.53 -10.76 -12.80
C VAL A 44 -11.57 -11.61 -11.97
N GLY A 45 -11.99 -12.82 -11.56
CA GLY A 45 -11.16 -13.79 -10.87
C GLY A 45 -11.02 -13.58 -9.36
N LEU A 46 -11.84 -12.72 -8.75
CA LEU A 46 -11.90 -12.47 -7.30
C LEU A 46 -13.07 -13.25 -6.67
N ALA A 47 -12.91 -14.58 -6.58
CA ALA A 47 -14.01 -15.47 -6.22
C ALA A 47 -14.32 -15.55 -4.71
N ASP A 48 -13.30 -15.43 -3.87
CA ASP A 48 -13.45 -15.60 -2.42
C ASP A 48 -14.00 -14.31 -1.79
N ARG A 49 -15.18 -14.38 -1.18
CA ARG A 49 -15.74 -13.31 -0.35
C ARG A 49 -15.46 -13.55 1.13
N ILE A 50 -14.90 -12.56 1.80
CA ILE A 50 -14.60 -12.59 3.23
C ILE A 50 -15.22 -11.37 3.89
N ASP A 51 -16.16 -11.61 4.80
CA ASP A 51 -16.66 -10.58 5.71
C ASP A 51 -15.75 -10.54 6.95
N SER A 52 -15.16 -9.38 7.19
CA SER A 52 -14.21 -9.12 8.27
C SER A 52 -14.58 -7.83 9.01
N LYS A 53 -13.89 -7.56 10.13
CA LYS A 53 -14.02 -6.31 10.88
C LYS A 53 -12.65 -5.68 11.01
N VAL A 54 -12.59 -4.37 10.80
CA VAL A 54 -11.39 -3.57 11.12
C VAL A 54 -11.71 -2.62 12.24
N VAL A 55 -10.71 -2.40 13.10
CA VAL A 55 -10.80 -1.43 14.17
C VAL A 55 -10.14 -0.15 13.67
N GLU A 56 -10.91 0.91 13.51
CA GLU A 56 -10.35 2.25 13.33
C GLU A 56 -10.25 2.93 14.70
N MET A 57 -9.06 3.41 15.04
CA MET A 57 -8.83 4.20 16.25
C MET A 57 -8.82 5.67 15.88
N GLY A 58 -9.82 6.41 16.35
CA GLY A 58 -9.84 7.86 16.29
C GLY A 58 -9.31 8.45 17.61
N PHE A 59 -8.56 9.55 17.52
CA PHE A 59 -8.21 10.36 18.69
C PHE A 59 -8.93 11.70 18.59
N HIS A 60 -9.83 11.95 19.54
CA HIS A 60 -10.52 13.23 19.65
C HIS A 60 -9.86 14.04 20.77
N LEU A 61 -9.35 15.22 20.42
CA LEU A 61 -8.82 16.20 21.37
C LEU A 61 -9.95 17.17 21.73
N ASN A 62 -10.51 17.04 22.93
CA ASN A 62 -11.49 18.00 23.43
C ASN A 62 -10.76 19.21 24.01
N GLN A 63 -10.78 20.33 23.28
CA GLN A 63 -10.26 21.62 23.76
C GLN A 63 -11.14 22.29 24.82
N ASP A 64 -12.43 21.90 24.93
CA ASP A 64 -13.37 22.54 25.85
C ASP A 64 -13.17 22.14 27.33
N ALA A 65 -12.28 21.18 27.63
CA ALA A 65 -12.05 20.67 28.98
C ALA A 65 -11.01 21.46 29.79
N SER A 66 -10.28 22.42 29.21
CA SER A 66 -9.16 23.06 29.91
C SER A 66 -9.56 24.38 30.59
N LYS A 67 -10.14 24.30 31.79
CA LYS A 67 -9.93 25.36 32.80
C LYS A 67 -8.56 25.26 33.47
N ASP A 68 -7.90 24.11 33.37
CA ASP A 68 -6.63 23.80 34.07
C ASP A 68 -5.46 23.38 33.13
N GLY A 69 -5.56 23.62 31.82
CA GLY A 69 -4.45 23.40 30.87
C GLY A 69 -4.18 21.95 30.43
N TYR A 70 -5.03 20.99 30.80
CA TYR A 70 -4.94 19.60 30.32
C TYR A 70 -5.89 19.33 29.15
N PHE A 71 -5.39 18.68 28.11
CA PHE A 71 -6.19 18.18 27.00
C PHE A 71 -6.74 16.80 27.35
N GLU A 72 -8.07 16.61 27.28
CA GLU A 72 -8.66 15.28 27.37
C GLU A 72 -8.60 14.62 25.99
N VAL A 73 -7.79 13.57 25.87
CA VAL A 73 -7.74 12.73 24.66
C VAL A 73 -8.74 11.60 24.83
N LYS A 74 -9.85 11.65 24.09
CA LYS A 74 -10.78 10.51 24.00
C LYS A 74 -10.39 9.64 22.83
N GLN A 75 -10.02 8.40 23.15
CA GLN A 75 -9.83 7.36 22.15
C GLN A 75 -11.20 6.79 21.79
N GLU A 76 -11.57 6.86 20.52
CA GLU A 76 -12.78 6.27 19.99
C GLU A 76 -12.40 5.05 19.16
N LYS A 77 -13.02 3.90 19.49
CA LYS A 77 -12.81 2.64 18.79
C LYS A 77 -14.03 2.36 17.92
N ASN A 78 -13.87 2.46 16.61
CA ASN A 78 -14.94 2.18 15.66
C ASN A 78 -14.68 0.86 14.94
N ASP A 79 -15.50 -0.15 15.25
CA ASP A 79 -15.51 -1.41 14.51
C ASP A 79 -16.22 -1.18 13.16
N MET A 80 -15.48 -1.22 12.07
CA MET A 80 -16.02 -1.08 10.72
C MET A 80 -16.13 -2.42 10.02
N VAL A 81 -17.22 -2.61 9.29
CA VAL A 81 -17.37 -3.74 8.37
C VAL A 81 -16.39 -3.57 7.22
N ARG A 82 -15.60 -4.61 6.97
CA ARG A 82 -14.68 -4.72 5.85
C ARG A 82 -15.07 -5.93 5.02
N LEU A 83 -15.44 -5.68 3.78
CA LEU A 83 -15.73 -6.72 2.80
C LEU A 83 -14.51 -6.92 1.91
N ILE A 84 -14.06 -8.15 1.74
CA ILE A 84 -12.85 -8.47 0.99
C ILE A 84 -13.19 -9.49 -0.08
N PHE A 85 -12.76 -9.22 -1.31
CA PHE A 85 -12.79 -10.14 -2.43
C PHE A 85 -11.37 -10.55 -2.74
N ARG A 86 -11.05 -11.84 -2.70
CA ARG A 86 -9.70 -12.35 -2.94
C ARG A 86 -9.68 -13.26 -4.16
N GLY A 87 -8.62 -13.10 -4.95
CA GLY A 87 -8.42 -13.87 -6.17
C GLY A 87 -7.75 -15.22 -5.96
N PHE A 88 -7.79 -16.05 -7.00
CA PHE A 88 -7.09 -17.32 -7.04
C PHE A 88 -5.60 -17.16 -6.72
N GLY A 89 -5.04 -18.12 -5.97
CA GLY A 89 -3.66 -18.08 -5.54
C GLY A 89 -3.36 -17.04 -4.46
N ASN A 90 -4.35 -16.31 -3.95
CA ASN A 90 -4.22 -15.34 -2.87
C ASN A 90 -3.19 -14.23 -3.17
N ARG A 91 -3.06 -13.81 -4.44
CA ARG A 91 -2.10 -12.76 -4.85
C ARG A 91 -2.73 -11.40 -5.14
N ARG A 92 -4.06 -11.36 -5.23
CA ARG A 92 -4.84 -10.13 -5.45
C ARG A 92 -6.01 -10.07 -4.49
N SER A 93 -6.33 -8.88 -4.01
CA SER A 93 -7.58 -8.63 -3.31
C SER A 93 -8.13 -7.23 -3.55
N VAL A 94 -9.43 -7.10 -3.34
CA VAL A 94 -10.15 -5.83 -3.30
C VAL A 94 -10.89 -5.76 -1.98
N GLU A 95 -10.72 -4.67 -1.26
CA GLU A 95 -11.37 -4.42 0.02
C GLU A 95 -12.29 -3.22 -0.10
N LEU A 96 -13.52 -3.39 0.35
CA LEU A 96 -14.49 -2.32 0.48
C LEU A 96 -14.75 -2.06 1.97
N ILE A 97 -14.47 -0.83 2.36
CA ILE A 97 -14.77 -0.26 3.68
C ILE A 97 -15.67 0.96 3.43
N ARG A 98 -16.38 1.41 4.46
CA ARG A 98 -17.40 2.48 4.38
C ARG A 98 -16.99 3.75 3.64
N ASN A 99 -15.70 4.07 3.63
CA ASN A 99 -15.14 5.30 3.07
C ASN A 99 -13.95 5.07 2.13
N ARG A 100 -13.64 3.82 1.77
CA ARG A 100 -12.52 3.51 0.88
C ARG A 100 -12.66 2.18 0.17
N LEU A 101 -12.10 2.16 -1.02
CA LEU A 101 -11.87 0.96 -1.83
C LEU A 101 -10.36 0.76 -1.94
N ILE A 102 -9.87 -0.42 -1.57
CA ILE A 102 -8.44 -0.76 -1.57
C ILE A 102 -8.23 -1.90 -2.54
N ILE A 103 -7.26 -1.78 -3.44
CA ILE A 103 -6.85 -2.82 -4.38
C ILE A 103 -5.42 -3.22 -4.02
N LYS A 104 -5.17 -4.51 -3.83
CA LYS A 104 -3.89 -5.05 -3.40
C LYS A 104 -3.41 -6.14 -4.36
N VAL A 105 -2.14 -6.12 -4.72
CA VAL A 105 -1.52 -7.05 -5.68
C VAL A 105 -0.11 -7.43 -5.21
N THR A 106 0.21 -8.73 -5.26
CA THR A 106 1.55 -9.29 -4.97
C THR A 106 2.15 -10.04 -6.17
N ASP A 107 1.41 -10.13 -7.28
CA ASP A 107 1.85 -10.62 -8.59
C ASP A 107 2.00 -9.49 -9.60
N TYR A 108 2.47 -8.34 -9.14
CA TYR A 108 2.67 -7.18 -9.99
C TYR A 108 3.70 -7.46 -11.09
N THR A 109 3.32 -7.18 -12.32
CA THR A 109 4.12 -7.35 -13.53
C THR A 109 4.58 -6.00 -14.06
N CYS A 110 3.62 -5.12 -14.34
CA CYS A 110 3.83 -3.75 -14.80
C CYS A 110 2.66 -2.85 -14.38
N TYR A 111 2.86 -1.54 -14.56
CA TYR A 111 1.89 -0.54 -14.15
C TYR A 111 0.62 -0.58 -14.99
N GLU A 112 0.76 -0.85 -16.29
CA GLU A 112 -0.38 -0.89 -17.22
C GLU A 112 -1.37 -2.00 -16.84
N GLU A 113 -0.88 -3.21 -16.57
CA GLU A 113 -1.72 -4.33 -16.13
C GLU A 113 -2.39 -4.03 -14.77
N PHE A 114 -1.65 -3.41 -13.84
CA PHE A 114 -2.22 -2.99 -12.56
C PHE A 114 -3.30 -1.93 -12.72
N LYS A 115 -3.09 -0.94 -13.59
CA LYS A 115 -4.05 0.13 -13.87
C LYS A 115 -5.28 -0.40 -14.59
N GLU A 116 -5.13 -1.32 -15.54
CA GLU A 116 -6.24 -2.00 -16.20
C GLU A 116 -7.09 -2.78 -15.19
N PHE A 117 -6.44 -3.52 -14.29
CA PHE A 117 -7.13 -4.18 -13.19
C PHE A 117 -7.86 -3.18 -12.30
N ALA A 118 -7.21 -2.09 -11.89
CA ALA A 118 -7.85 -1.04 -11.10
C ALA A 118 -9.06 -0.42 -11.82
N ALA A 119 -8.96 -0.17 -13.12
CA ALA A 119 -10.05 0.36 -13.94
C ALA A 119 -11.26 -0.59 -13.97
N GLN A 120 -11.03 -1.90 -14.11
CA GLN A 120 -12.09 -2.92 -14.05
C GLN A 120 -12.77 -2.92 -12.69
N ILE A 121 -12.00 -2.89 -11.61
CA ILE A 121 -12.54 -2.89 -10.24
C ILE A 121 -13.36 -1.62 -9.96
N LEU A 122 -12.88 -0.44 -10.37
CA LEU A 122 -13.62 0.81 -10.23
C LEU A 122 -14.93 0.78 -11.03
N GLN A 123 -14.90 0.25 -12.26
CA GLN A 123 -16.11 0.08 -13.07
C GLN A 123 -17.12 -0.88 -12.43
N ILE A 124 -16.67 -2.00 -11.89
CA ILE A 124 -17.52 -2.95 -11.17
C ILE A 124 -18.16 -2.25 -9.98
N ALA A 125 -17.37 -1.57 -9.15
CA ALA A 125 -17.86 -0.85 -7.98
C ALA A 125 -18.93 0.19 -8.35
N GLU A 126 -18.70 1.00 -9.39
CA GLU A 126 -19.68 1.97 -9.91
C GLU A 126 -20.99 1.33 -10.36
N SER A 127 -20.91 0.19 -11.04
CA SER A 127 -22.08 -0.50 -11.58
C SER A 127 -22.90 -1.26 -10.53
N SER A 128 -22.23 -1.77 -9.48
CA SER A 128 -22.86 -2.59 -8.45
C SER A 128 -23.32 -1.80 -7.23
N LEU A 129 -22.73 -0.63 -6.95
CA LEU A 129 -23.02 0.18 -5.77
C LEU A 129 -23.56 1.55 -6.17
N LEU A 130 -24.89 1.68 -6.20
CA LEU A 130 -25.56 2.91 -6.67
C LEU A 130 -25.23 4.14 -5.81
N THR A 131 -24.83 3.91 -4.56
CA THR A 131 -24.42 4.95 -3.61
C THR A 131 -23.05 5.57 -3.96
N LEU A 132 -22.15 4.83 -4.63
CA LEU A 132 -20.84 5.36 -5.01
C LEU A 132 -20.95 6.52 -6.01
N GLY A 133 -21.94 6.50 -6.91
CA GLY A 133 -22.21 7.64 -7.81
C GLY A 133 -22.59 8.94 -7.09
N LYS A 134 -22.83 8.90 -5.77
CA LYS A 134 -23.26 10.04 -4.94
C LYS A 134 -22.21 10.46 -3.91
N VAL A 135 -21.09 9.74 -3.79
CA VAL A 135 -20.01 10.12 -2.89
C VAL A 135 -19.05 11.10 -3.55
N LEU A 136 -18.33 11.86 -2.73
CA LEU A 136 -17.22 12.69 -3.19
C LEU A 136 -15.92 11.93 -3.01
N THR A 137 -15.06 11.96 -4.02
CA THR A 137 -13.67 11.48 -3.89
C THR A 137 -12.93 12.39 -2.92
N LYS A 138 -12.17 11.78 -2.01
CA LYS A 138 -11.41 12.46 -0.96
C LYS A 138 -9.92 12.36 -1.15
N GLN A 139 -9.45 11.17 -1.49
CA GLN A 139 -8.04 10.90 -1.61
C GLN A 139 -7.82 9.72 -2.56
N ILE A 140 -6.72 9.77 -3.28
CA ILE A 140 -6.25 8.67 -4.12
C ILE A 140 -4.80 8.42 -3.71
N SER A 141 -4.43 7.17 -3.45
CA SER A 141 -3.05 6.83 -3.16
C SER A 141 -2.60 5.57 -3.87
N ILE A 142 -1.29 5.49 -4.09
CA ILE A 142 -0.60 4.29 -4.55
C ILE A 142 0.59 4.04 -3.65
N ARG A 143 0.78 2.79 -3.23
CA ARG A 143 1.88 2.37 -2.37
C ARG A 143 2.59 1.17 -2.95
N TYR A 144 3.91 1.27 -3.04
CA TYR A 144 4.82 0.21 -3.45
C TYR A 144 5.64 -0.24 -2.25
N VAL A 145 5.81 -1.55 -2.09
CA VAL A 145 6.66 -2.13 -1.05
C VAL A 145 7.64 -3.09 -1.67
N ASP A 146 8.92 -2.75 -1.53
CA ASP A 146 10.06 -3.53 -1.99
C ASP A 146 10.78 -4.16 -0.79
N VAL A 147 11.14 -5.44 -0.92
CA VAL A 147 11.98 -6.13 0.06
C VAL A 147 13.36 -6.35 -0.52
N ILE A 148 14.34 -5.70 0.09
CA ILE A 148 15.73 -5.72 -0.33
C ILE A 148 16.47 -6.78 0.47
N LEU A 149 16.87 -7.85 -0.22
CA LEU A 149 17.54 -9.01 0.35
C LEU A 149 19.02 -9.02 -0.04
N PRO A 150 19.95 -8.70 0.87
CA PRO A 150 21.37 -8.67 0.52
C PRO A 150 21.94 -10.07 0.25
N SER A 151 22.74 -10.18 -0.80
CA SER A 151 23.47 -11.41 -1.13
C SER A 151 24.68 -11.66 -0.23
N GLN A 152 25.32 -12.83 -0.37
CA GLN A 152 26.40 -13.27 0.54
C GLN A 152 27.56 -12.29 0.62
N THR A 153 27.90 -11.65 -0.49
CA THR A 153 29.05 -10.73 -0.59
C THR A 153 28.70 -9.27 -0.36
N HIS A 154 27.43 -8.92 -0.20
CA HIS A 154 26.96 -7.53 -0.12
C HIS A 154 26.10 -7.26 1.10
N ASN A 155 26.09 -6.02 1.58
CA ASN A 155 25.26 -5.55 2.67
C ASN A 155 24.07 -4.75 2.13
N LEU A 156 23.09 -4.46 2.99
CA LEU A 156 21.93 -3.66 2.62
C LEU A 156 22.32 -2.29 2.02
N SER A 157 23.38 -1.67 2.55
CA SER A 157 23.93 -0.41 2.07
C SER A 157 24.44 -0.44 0.63
N ASP A 158 24.72 -1.63 0.09
CA ASP A 158 25.17 -1.77 -1.29
C ASP A 158 24.00 -1.64 -2.27
N TYR A 159 22.74 -1.77 -1.83
CA TYR A 159 21.55 -1.75 -2.69
C TYR A 159 20.77 -0.43 -2.62
N ILE A 160 20.89 0.31 -1.51
CA ILE A 160 20.10 1.52 -1.24
C ILE A 160 21.02 2.72 -1.02
N LYS A 161 20.61 3.89 -1.51
CA LYS A 161 21.37 5.14 -1.32
C LYS A 161 21.56 5.44 0.17
N PRO A 162 22.77 5.87 0.58
CA PRO A 162 23.08 6.15 1.99
C PRO A 162 22.12 7.12 2.69
N ALA A 163 21.58 8.10 1.96
CA ALA A 163 20.64 9.09 2.50
C ALA A 163 19.31 8.49 2.99
N LEU A 164 18.98 7.27 2.57
CA LEU A 164 17.76 6.55 2.97
C LEU A 164 18.03 5.48 4.02
N LEU A 165 19.28 5.16 4.33
CA LEU A 165 19.58 4.13 5.33
C LEU A 165 19.30 4.66 6.75
N PRO A 166 18.83 3.82 7.68
CA PRO A 166 18.72 4.19 9.08
C PRO A 166 20.07 4.61 9.67
N PHE A 167 20.03 5.50 10.66
CA PHE A 167 21.23 5.93 11.37
C PHE A 167 21.78 4.81 12.26
N HIS A 168 23.02 4.39 12.02
CA HIS A 168 23.72 3.39 12.81
C HIS A 168 24.76 4.05 13.70
N PRO A 169 24.49 4.26 15.00
CA PRO A 169 25.47 4.85 15.90
C PRO A 169 26.62 3.88 16.18
N ASN A 170 27.85 4.40 16.18
CA ASN A 170 29.08 3.62 16.42
C ASN A 170 29.16 2.94 17.80
N PHE A 171 28.28 3.32 18.75
CA PHE A 171 28.22 2.69 20.08
C PHE A 171 27.30 1.46 20.13
N ALA A 172 26.50 1.23 19.10
CA ALA A 172 25.54 0.14 19.09
C ALA A 172 26.19 -1.15 18.57
N ASN A 173 26.04 -2.24 19.34
CA ASN A 173 26.48 -3.58 18.92
C ASN A 173 25.58 -4.19 17.84
N GLN A 174 24.31 -3.77 17.81
CA GLN A 174 23.33 -4.08 16.79
C GLN A 174 22.42 -2.86 16.63
N THR A 175 22.07 -2.52 15.40
CA THR A 175 21.09 -1.48 15.11
C THR A 175 20.07 -2.06 14.16
N VAL A 176 18.80 -1.87 14.51
CA VAL A 176 17.67 -1.88 13.58
C VAL A 176 17.09 -0.49 13.64
N GLY A 177 16.68 0.03 12.50
CA GLY A 177 16.23 1.40 12.45
C GLY A 177 15.26 1.62 11.29
N MET A 178 14.67 2.79 11.32
CA MET A 178 13.78 3.27 10.28
C MET A 178 14.22 4.67 9.90
N SER A 179 14.32 4.93 8.61
CA SER A 179 14.36 6.30 8.08
C SER A 179 12.99 6.60 7.47
N GLN A 180 12.54 7.84 7.61
CA GLN A 180 11.30 8.30 7.02
C GLN A 180 11.50 9.69 6.45
N SER A 181 11.05 9.90 5.21
CA SER A 181 10.94 11.20 4.58
C SER A 181 9.49 11.45 4.18
N VAL A 182 8.99 12.64 4.47
CA VAL A 182 7.68 13.12 4.03
C VAL A 182 7.92 14.32 3.14
N SER A 183 7.50 14.24 1.89
CA SER A 183 7.73 15.26 0.87
C SER A 183 6.41 15.75 0.30
N VAL A 184 6.25 17.07 0.19
CA VAL A 184 5.17 17.67 -0.60
C VAL A 184 5.60 17.66 -2.05
N THR A 185 4.91 16.87 -2.88
CA THR A 185 5.28 16.60 -4.28
C THR A 185 4.47 17.42 -5.28
N GLY A 186 3.44 18.11 -4.81
CA GLY A 186 2.53 18.95 -5.58
C GLY A 186 1.44 19.55 -4.71
N GLU A 187 0.51 20.28 -5.31
CA GLU A 187 -0.65 20.81 -4.59
C GLU A 187 -1.51 19.65 -4.07
N ASN A 188 -1.70 19.58 -2.75
CA ASN A 188 -2.40 18.49 -2.06
C ASN A 188 -1.80 17.09 -2.29
N GLN A 189 -0.54 17.00 -2.74
CA GLN A 189 0.16 15.73 -2.95
C GLN A 189 1.28 15.55 -1.92
N VAL A 190 1.34 14.35 -1.34
CA VAL A 190 2.34 13.98 -0.34
C VAL A 190 2.89 12.60 -0.66
N MET A 191 4.21 12.48 -0.66
CA MET A 191 4.91 11.20 -0.72
C MET A 191 5.58 10.92 0.62
N VAL A 192 5.37 9.72 1.15
CA VAL A 192 6.04 9.17 2.32
C VAL A 192 6.94 8.04 1.87
N LEU A 193 8.24 8.23 2.05
CA LEU A 193 9.27 7.23 1.79
C LEU A 193 9.77 6.69 3.13
N VAL A 194 9.64 5.38 3.35
CA VAL A 194 10.09 4.71 4.57
C VAL A 194 11.07 3.62 4.20
N MET A 195 12.23 3.60 4.84
CA MET A 195 13.17 2.49 4.77
C MET A 195 13.34 1.89 6.16
N GLU A 196 12.88 0.64 6.32
CA GLU A 196 13.03 -0.12 7.55
C GLU A 196 14.14 -1.15 7.40
N GLU A 197 15.06 -1.20 8.34
CA GLU A 197 16.01 -2.30 8.47
C GLU A 197 15.47 -3.34 9.47
N ALA A 198 15.32 -4.57 9.01
CA ALA A 198 14.75 -5.66 9.78
C ALA A 198 15.75 -6.81 9.95
N GLN A 199 15.66 -7.46 11.11
CA GLN A 199 16.45 -8.64 11.44
C GLN A 199 15.77 -9.92 10.94
N PRO A 200 16.57 -10.91 10.51
CA PRO A 200 16.05 -12.23 10.21
C PRO A 200 15.58 -12.92 11.49
N THR A 201 14.75 -13.94 11.31
CA THR A 201 14.31 -14.83 12.37
C THR A 201 15.47 -15.72 12.87
N GLN A 202 15.22 -16.52 13.90
CA GLN A 202 16.20 -17.51 14.39
C GLN A 202 16.61 -18.54 13.33
N SER A 203 15.75 -18.81 12.34
CA SER A 203 16.11 -19.65 11.19
C SER A 203 16.94 -18.90 10.15
N GLY A 204 17.29 -17.64 10.37
CA GLY A 204 18.10 -16.81 9.49
C GLY A 204 17.36 -16.24 8.26
N PHE A 205 16.07 -16.54 8.10
CA PHE A 205 15.22 -16.00 7.02
C PHE A 205 14.43 -14.76 7.45
N PRO A 206 14.04 -13.88 6.52
CA PRO A 206 13.18 -12.74 6.83
C PRO A 206 11.86 -13.18 7.50
N GLY A 207 11.50 -12.51 8.60
CA GLY A 207 10.28 -12.81 9.37
C GLY A 207 9.09 -11.94 9.01
N ARG A 208 9.33 -10.86 8.26
CA ARG A 208 8.32 -9.89 7.85
C ARG A 208 8.68 -9.34 6.49
N TRP A 209 7.67 -9.12 5.65
CA TRP A 209 7.84 -8.67 4.27
C TRP A 209 7.14 -7.34 3.98
N LEU A 210 6.27 -6.90 4.90
CA LEU A 210 5.49 -5.68 4.79
C LEU A 210 5.72 -4.78 6.01
N PRO A 211 5.62 -3.45 5.86
CA PRO A 211 5.43 -2.52 6.97
C PRO A 211 4.35 -2.99 7.95
N ALA A 212 4.52 -2.67 9.23
CA ALA A 212 3.62 -3.16 10.28
C ALA A 212 2.15 -2.73 10.06
N ASP A 213 1.93 -1.54 9.49
CA ASP A 213 0.61 -0.99 9.18
C ASP A 213 -0.09 -1.68 7.99
N LEU A 214 0.66 -2.45 7.19
CA LEU A 214 0.13 -3.26 6.08
C LEU A 214 -0.06 -4.74 6.45
N MET A 215 0.26 -5.13 7.69
CA MET A 215 0.04 -6.51 8.13
C MET A 215 -1.46 -6.80 8.27
N GLU A 216 -1.90 -7.90 7.68
CA GLU A 216 -3.32 -8.27 7.66
C GLU A 216 -3.76 -8.85 9.03
N PRO A 217 -4.70 -8.19 9.74
CA PRO A 217 -5.19 -8.69 11.03
C PRO A 217 -6.03 -9.98 10.94
N ASP A 218 -6.70 -10.22 9.82
CA ASP A 218 -7.51 -11.42 9.58
C ASP A 218 -6.77 -12.37 8.65
N THR A 219 -6.20 -13.43 9.20
CA THR A 219 -5.38 -14.40 8.44
C THR A 219 -6.11 -15.02 7.24
N ARG A 220 -7.44 -15.04 7.26
CA ARG A 220 -8.25 -15.51 6.11
C ARG A 220 -8.11 -14.59 4.91
N ALA A 221 -7.78 -13.32 5.11
CA ALA A 221 -7.61 -12.31 4.07
C ALA A 221 -6.15 -12.09 3.64
N SER A 222 -5.20 -12.79 4.26
CA SER A 222 -3.78 -12.64 3.94
C SER A 222 -3.48 -12.99 2.48
N LEU A 223 -2.60 -12.20 1.87
CA LEU A 223 -2.05 -12.45 0.53
C LEU A 223 -0.72 -13.22 0.63
N ILE A 224 -0.44 -14.03 -0.39
CA ILE A 224 0.84 -14.72 -0.55
C ILE A 224 1.83 -13.74 -1.19
N LEU A 225 2.96 -13.52 -0.51
CA LEU A 225 4.07 -12.71 -1.00
C LEU A 225 5.13 -13.63 -1.61
N MET A 226 5.71 -13.21 -2.75
CA MET A 226 6.73 -13.98 -3.47
C MET A 226 8.02 -13.15 -3.65
N PRO A 227 8.75 -12.86 -2.56
CA PRO A 227 10.06 -12.20 -2.66
C PRO A 227 11.07 -13.08 -3.40
N ALA A 228 11.98 -12.45 -4.16
CA ALA A 228 13.09 -13.12 -4.82
C ALA A 228 14.16 -13.53 -3.80
N ILE A 229 13.98 -14.68 -3.14
CA ILE A 229 14.80 -15.14 -2.02
C ILE A 229 16.07 -15.89 -2.42
N ASP A 230 16.17 -16.35 -3.67
CA ASP A 230 17.21 -17.28 -4.11
C ASP A 230 18.64 -16.74 -3.94
N SER A 231 18.81 -15.41 -3.99
CA SER A 231 20.11 -14.75 -3.82
C SER A 231 20.41 -14.30 -2.37
N TYR A 232 19.45 -14.46 -1.45
CA TYR A 232 19.55 -13.94 -0.09
C TYR A 232 20.56 -14.73 0.76
N CYS A 233 21.41 -14.01 1.48
CA CYS A 233 22.29 -14.61 2.48
C CYS A 233 21.59 -14.75 3.83
N GLN A 234 21.32 -15.99 4.22
CA GLN A 234 20.76 -16.33 5.52
C GLN A 234 21.52 -15.64 6.67
N GLY A 235 20.77 -15.02 7.59
CA GLY A 235 21.31 -14.33 8.76
C GLY A 235 21.68 -12.85 8.57
N LYS A 236 21.55 -12.29 7.35
CA LYS A 236 21.78 -10.85 7.14
C LYS A 236 20.55 -10.00 7.46
N ASN A 237 20.76 -8.76 7.89
CA ASN A 237 19.67 -7.79 7.93
C ASN A 237 19.17 -7.53 6.51
N TYR A 238 17.88 -7.25 6.38
CA TYR A 238 17.23 -6.93 5.13
C TYR A 238 16.46 -5.62 5.24
N GLY A 239 16.11 -5.07 4.09
CA GLY A 239 15.39 -3.80 3.98
C GLY A 239 13.94 -3.98 3.56
N ILE A 240 13.06 -3.15 4.09
CA ILE A 240 11.71 -2.94 3.56
C ILE A 240 11.61 -1.47 3.17
N LEU A 241 11.56 -1.22 1.86
CA LEU A 241 11.37 0.11 1.29
C LEU A 241 9.89 0.27 0.95
N SER A 242 9.25 1.30 1.49
CA SER A 242 7.86 1.63 1.25
C SER A 242 7.75 3.03 0.67
N ILE A 243 7.16 3.13 -0.52
CA ILE A 243 6.86 4.41 -1.19
C ILE A 243 5.34 4.56 -1.21
N ASP A 244 4.80 5.42 -0.35
CA ASP A 244 3.36 5.75 -0.31
C ASP A 244 3.16 7.15 -0.88
N HIS A 245 2.40 7.27 -1.95
CA HIS A 245 2.17 8.54 -2.63
C HIS A 245 0.67 8.79 -2.75
N GLN A 246 0.22 9.90 -2.19
CA GLN A 246 -1.18 10.25 -2.13
C GLN A 246 -1.45 11.65 -2.66
N ILE A 247 -2.67 11.83 -3.17
CA ILE A 247 -3.26 13.13 -3.49
C ILE A 247 -4.58 13.27 -2.76
N ASP A 248 -4.73 14.36 -2.01
CA ASP A 248 -6.00 14.77 -1.45
C ASP A 248 -6.79 15.56 -2.50
N VAL A 249 -8.06 15.21 -2.68
CA VAL A 249 -8.96 15.88 -3.62
C VAL A 249 -9.76 16.92 -2.83
N PRO A 250 -9.61 18.23 -3.13
CA PRO A 250 -10.26 19.28 -2.37
C PRO A 250 -11.78 19.11 -2.23
N ASN A 251 -12.26 19.38 -1.02
CA ASN A 251 -13.46 18.79 -0.44
C ASN A 251 -14.84 19.23 -0.97
N THR A 252 -14.97 19.86 -2.15
CA THR A 252 -16.22 20.58 -2.46
C THR A 252 -16.91 20.25 -3.78
N THR A 253 -16.32 19.50 -4.72
CA THR A 253 -16.99 19.32 -6.04
C THR A 253 -16.80 17.97 -6.70
N GLN A 254 -15.74 17.23 -6.37
CA GLN A 254 -15.40 16.07 -7.17
C GLN A 254 -16.20 14.83 -6.75
N LYS A 255 -17.26 14.54 -7.50
CA LYS A 255 -17.96 13.27 -7.43
C LYS A 255 -17.01 12.12 -7.80
N TRP A 256 -17.35 10.92 -7.33
CA TRP A 256 -16.73 9.70 -7.79
C TRP A 256 -16.63 9.69 -9.33
N ASN A 257 -15.39 9.71 -9.82
CA ASN A 257 -15.08 9.79 -11.24
C ASN A 257 -13.87 8.90 -11.53
N ARG A 258 -14.13 7.73 -12.12
CA ARG A 258 -13.10 6.76 -12.49
C ARG A 258 -12.00 7.35 -13.37
N ASP A 259 -12.34 8.14 -14.39
CA ASP A 259 -11.34 8.64 -15.35
C ASP A 259 -10.34 9.59 -14.67
N LEU A 260 -10.85 10.46 -13.78
CA LEU A 260 -10.00 11.28 -12.92
C LEU A 260 -9.13 10.40 -12.01
N MET A 261 -9.71 9.38 -11.37
CA MET A 261 -8.96 8.51 -10.46
C MET A 261 -7.80 7.80 -11.16
N LEU A 262 -8.05 7.28 -12.36
CA LEU A 262 -7.03 6.62 -13.17
C LEU A 262 -5.96 7.61 -13.65
N GLN A 263 -6.34 8.84 -14.00
CA GLN A 263 -5.38 9.90 -14.35
C GLN A 263 -4.51 10.30 -13.16
N GLN A 264 -5.08 10.41 -11.96
CA GLN A 264 -4.30 10.70 -10.76
C GLN A 264 -3.37 9.54 -10.41
N LEU A 265 -3.81 8.30 -10.57
CA LEU A 265 -2.93 7.14 -10.43
C LEU A 265 -1.73 7.20 -11.38
N ASP A 266 -1.89 7.67 -12.62
CA ASP A 266 -0.76 7.83 -13.57
C ASP A 266 0.27 8.80 -12.98
N SER A 267 -0.20 9.97 -12.54
CA SER A 267 0.66 10.99 -11.95
C SER A 267 1.37 10.51 -10.69
N LEU A 268 0.69 9.76 -9.83
CA LEU A 268 1.28 9.22 -8.62
C LEU A 268 2.33 8.16 -8.94
N TYR A 269 2.05 7.29 -9.91
CA TYR A 269 2.97 6.25 -10.36
C TYR A 269 4.27 6.82 -10.94
N ASP A 270 4.18 7.80 -11.84
CA ASP A 270 5.36 8.35 -12.52
C ASP A 270 6.43 8.83 -11.52
N LEU A 271 6.00 9.56 -10.48
CA LEU A 271 6.90 10.03 -9.45
C LEU A 271 7.36 8.91 -8.52
N SER A 272 6.46 8.00 -8.10
CA SER A 272 6.82 6.86 -7.25
C SER A 272 7.86 5.95 -7.91
N SER A 273 7.70 5.68 -9.21
CA SER A 273 8.65 4.90 -10.00
C SER A 273 10.00 5.62 -10.10
N SER A 274 9.99 6.92 -10.44
CA SER A 274 11.21 7.73 -10.45
C SER A 274 11.92 7.73 -9.10
N THR A 275 11.18 7.85 -7.99
CA THR A 275 11.72 7.79 -6.63
C THR A 275 12.37 6.45 -6.33
N PHE A 276 11.75 5.33 -6.71
CA PHE A 276 12.36 4.01 -6.56
C PHE A 276 13.72 3.92 -7.27
N TRP A 277 13.79 4.32 -8.54
CA TRP A 277 15.04 4.31 -9.30
C TRP A 277 16.12 5.22 -8.71
N GLN A 278 15.73 6.32 -8.05
CA GLN A 278 16.67 7.19 -7.34
C GLN A 278 17.09 6.62 -5.97
N ALA A 279 16.25 5.80 -5.34
CA ALA A 279 16.50 5.20 -4.04
C ALA A 279 17.52 4.06 -4.09
N ILE A 280 17.66 3.39 -5.23
CA ILE A 280 18.53 2.23 -5.40
C ILE A 280 19.91 2.60 -5.94
N THR A 281 20.91 1.75 -5.72
CA THR A 281 22.27 1.94 -6.24
C THR A 281 22.43 1.31 -7.63
N GLU A 282 23.51 1.67 -8.33
CA GLU A 282 23.91 0.99 -9.58
C GLU A 282 24.15 -0.51 -9.35
N LYS A 283 24.64 -0.87 -8.16
CA LYS A 283 24.85 -2.28 -7.78
C LYS A 283 23.54 -3.06 -7.75
N ALA A 284 22.48 -2.47 -7.18
CA ALA A 284 21.13 -3.02 -7.22
C ALA A 284 20.63 -3.19 -8.65
N GLU A 285 20.80 -2.18 -9.51
CA GLU A 285 20.41 -2.25 -10.93
C GLU A 285 21.09 -3.43 -11.66
N ILE A 286 22.39 -3.64 -11.42
CA ILE A 286 23.15 -4.74 -12.04
C ILE A 286 22.65 -6.10 -11.53
N GLU A 287 22.47 -6.26 -10.22
CA GLU A 287 22.13 -7.56 -9.62
C GLU A 287 20.68 -7.97 -9.90
N TRP A 288 19.77 -7.00 -9.97
CA TRP A 288 18.36 -7.26 -10.28
C TRP A 288 18.05 -7.28 -11.77
N GLY A 289 19.03 -6.92 -12.61
CA GLY A 289 18.96 -7.02 -14.07
C GLY A 289 17.97 -6.03 -14.69
N VAL A 290 18.42 -4.79 -14.93
CA VAL A 290 17.63 -3.79 -15.66
C VAL A 290 17.41 -4.23 -17.10
N ILE A 291 16.15 -4.18 -17.53
CA ILE A 291 15.70 -4.38 -18.91
C ILE A 291 15.10 -3.06 -19.39
N ASP A 292 15.61 -2.54 -20.51
CA ASP A 292 15.01 -1.41 -21.22
C ASP A 292 13.83 -1.90 -22.08
N GLU A 293 12.66 -1.28 -21.93
CA GLU A 293 11.46 -1.47 -22.74
C GLU A 293 11.24 -0.32 -23.72
#